data_AF-A0A6M4A121-F1
#
_entry.id   AF-A0A6M4A121-F1
#
_cell.length_a   1.000
_cell.length_b   1.000
_cell.length_c   1.000
_cell.angle_alpha   90.00
_cell.angle_beta   90.00
_cell.angle_gamma   90.00
#
_symmetry.space_group_name_H-M   'P 1'
#
loop_
_entity.id
_entity.type
_entity.pdbx_description
1 polymer ?
#
loop_
_entity_poly.entity_id
_entity_poly.type
_entity_poly.pdbx_seq_one_letter_code
_entity_poly.pdbx_strand_id
1 'polypeptide(L)'
;MAFAFPSFFHAVSSFFQAQEKIPCFHCDEKMKKNNALMAVFNGESHPVCCHGCLAVLQTIERNGLVSQYLLTKVPASESAGSV
;
A
#
# COMPACT_ATOMS: atom_id res chain seq x y z
N MET A 1 -11.22 -46.82 -22.31
CA MET A 1 -12.05 -45.61 -22.24
C MET A 1 -11.19 -44.49 -21.70
N ALA A 2 -10.75 -43.57 -22.54
CA ALA A 2 -9.87 -42.47 -22.14
C ALA A 2 -10.68 -41.18 -22.10
N PHE A 3 -10.99 -40.70 -20.89
CA PHE A 3 -11.60 -39.39 -20.69
C PHE A 3 -10.50 -38.33 -20.83
N ALA A 4 -10.37 -37.76 -22.03
CA ALA A 4 -9.54 -36.60 -22.30
C ALA A 4 -10.24 -35.34 -21.74
N PHE A 5 -9.84 -34.88 -20.56
CA PHE A 5 -10.20 -33.57 -20.01
C PHE A 5 -8.96 -32.67 -19.93
N PRO A 6 -8.49 -31.96 -20.99
CA PRO A 6 -7.29 -31.13 -20.85
C PRO A 6 -7.51 -29.62 -20.99
N SER A 7 -8.73 -29.08 -21.01
CA SER A 7 -8.90 -27.70 -21.51
C SER A 7 -9.69 -26.72 -20.64
N PHE A 8 -10.43 -27.15 -19.63
CA PHE A 8 -11.24 -26.21 -18.82
C PHE A 8 -10.48 -25.59 -17.63
N PHE A 9 -9.49 -26.29 -17.08
CA PHE A 9 -8.77 -25.82 -15.88
C PHE A 9 -7.72 -24.72 -16.16
N HIS A 10 -7.17 -24.65 -17.37
CA HIS A 10 -6.13 -23.66 -17.71
C HIS A 10 -6.68 -22.24 -17.92
N ALA A 11 -7.93 -22.10 -18.36
CA ALA A 11 -8.57 -20.80 -18.55
C ALA A 11 -8.90 -20.12 -17.21
N VAL A 12 -9.32 -20.90 -16.19
CA VAL A 12 -9.64 -20.36 -14.86
C VAL A 12 -8.37 -19.92 -14.10
N SER A 13 -7.25 -20.59 -14.34
CA SER A 13 -5.93 -20.25 -13.77
C SER A 13 -5.46 -18.84 -14.17
N SER A 14 -5.68 -18.44 -15.42
CA SER A 14 -5.19 -17.16 -15.96
C SER A 14 -6.03 -15.96 -15.52
N PHE A 15 -7.24 -16.17 -15.00
CA PHE A 15 -8.06 -15.12 -14.40
C PHE A 15 -7.60 -14.72 -12.99
N PHE A 16 -6.73 -15.50 -12.36
CA PHE A 16 -6.30 -15.28 -10.97
C PHE A 16 -4.88 -14.74 -10.82
N GLN A 17 -4.14 -14.52 -11.90
CA GLN A 17 -2.71 -14.22 -11.83
C GLN A 17 -2.40 -12.73 -12.03
N ALA A 18 -1.64 -12.20 -11.07
CA ALA A 18 -0.98 -10.89 -11.00
C ALA A 18 -1.86 -9.65 -10.73
N GLN A 19 -2.42 -9.57 -9.52
CA GLN A 19 -2.80 -8.28 -8.94
C GLN A 19 -1.54 -7.49 -8.55
N GLU A 20 -1.35 -6.30 -9.13
CA GLU A 20 -0.27 -5.36 -8.80
C GLU A 20 -0.35 -4.98 -7.31
N LYS A 21 0.74 -5.26 -6.56
CA LYS A 21 0.83 -4.96 -5.13
C LYS A 21 1.63 -3.68 -4.93
N ILE A 22 1.07 -2.73 -4.19
CA ILE A 22 1.71 -1.48 -3.78
C ILE A 22 1.90 -1.46 -2.26
N PRO A 23 2.90 -0.75 -1.72
CA PRO A 23 3.06 -0.59 -0.28
C PRO A 23 2.06 0.44 0.29
N CYS A 24 1.59 0.19 1.51
CA CYS A 24 0.84 1.16 2.29
C CYS A 24 1.74 2.30 2.73
N PHE A 25 1.34 3.55 2.53
CA PHE A 25 2.12 4.71 2.96
C PHE A 25 2.36 4.74 4.49
N HIS A 26 1.43 4.19 5.29
CA HIS A 26 1.55 4.21 6.74
C HIS A 26 2.42 3.09 7.32
N CYS A 27 2.06 1.84 7.07
CA CYS A 27 2.68 0.67 7.70
C CYS A 27 3.60 -0.15 6.77
N ASP A 28 3.76 0.28 5.51
CA ASP A 28 4.60 -0.35 4.49
C ASP A 28 4.16 -1.77 4.08
N GLU A 29 2.99 -2.23 4.54
CA GLU A 29 2.40 -3.51 4.16
C GLU A 29 2.01 -3.52 2.68
N LYS A 30 2.29 -4.63 1.98
CA LYS A 30 1.94 -4.81 0.57
C LYS A 30 0.46 -5.14 0.43
N MET A 31 -0.23 -4.35 -0.37
CA MET A 31 -1.67 -4.41 -0.60
C MET A 31 -1.98 -4.41 -2.09
N LYS A 32 -3.10 -5.05 -2.43
CA LYS A 32 -3.68 -5.04 -3.77
C LYS A 32 -4.02 -3.60 -4.18
N LYS A 33 -3.54 -3.11 -5.32
CA LYS A 33 -3.78 -1.73 -5.78
C LYS A 33 -5.27 -1.38 -5.83
N ASN A 34 -6.11 -2.30 -6.29
CA ASN A 34 -7.56 -2.10 -6.35
C ASN A 34 -8.25 -2.08 -4.97
N ASN A 35 -7.57 -2.54 -3.92
CA ASN A 35 -8.09 -2.50 -2.55
C ASN A 35 -7.59 -1.28 -1.78
N ALA A 36 -6.88 -0.37 -2.45
CA ALA A 36 -6.29 0.78 -1.80
C ALA A 36 -7.33 1.82 -1.42
N LEU A 37 -7.29 2.25 -0.16
CA LEU A 37 -7.99 3.44 0.29
C LEU A 37 -7.08 4.64 0.05
N MET A 38 -7.67 5.77 -0.33
CA MET A 38 -6.93 7.01 -0.53
C MET A 38 -7.06 7.88 0.71
N ALA A 39 -5.93 8.16 1.37
CA ALA A 39 -5.85 9.15 2.43
C ALA A 39 -5.35 10.47 1.85
N VAL A 40 -5.95 11.59 2.23
CA VAL A 40 -5.35 12.91 2.03
C VAL A 40 -4.45 13.15 3.24
N PHE A 41 -3.16 13.41 3.01
CA PHE A 41 -2.16 13.68 4.04
C PHE A 41 -1.18 14.73 3.53
N ASN A 42 -0.97 15.80 4.29
CA ASN A 42 -0.18 16.97 3.92
C ASN A 42 -0.62 17.61 2.57
N GLY A 43 -1.92 17.52 2.26
CA GLY A 43 -2.48 18.00 0.99
C GLY A 43 -2.30 17.06 -0.21
N GLU A 44 -1.60 15.94 -0.04
CA GLU A 44 -1.37 14.93 -1.08
C GLU A 44 -2.19 13.66 -0.86
N SER A 45 -2.50 12.94 -1.94
CA SER A 45 -3.23 11.67 -1.85
C SER A 45 -2.28 10.49 -1.81
N HIS A 46 -2.36 9.69 -0.74
CA HIS A 46 -1.51 8.52 -0.54
C HIS A 46 -2.34 7.24 -0.36
N PRO A 47 -1.91 6.10 -0.94
CA PRO A 47 -2.58 4.82 -0.79
C PRO A 47 -2.31 4.20 0.60
N VAL A 48 -3.35 3.67 1.25
CA VAL A 48 -3.27 2.96 2.53
C VAL A 48 -4.05 1.65 2.53
N CYS A 49 -3.59 0.67 3.33
CA CYS A 49 -4.08 -0.71 3.28
C CYS A 49 -5.44 -0.92 3.96
N CYS A 50 -5.81 -0.07 4.92
CA CYS A 50 -7.02 -0.24 5.71
C CYS A 50 -7.51 1.07 6.32
N HIS A 51 -8.76 1.06 6.80
CA HIS A 51 -9.36 2.21 7.50
C HIS A 51 -8.58 2.62 8.77
N GLY A 52 -7.86 1.68 9.40
CA GLY A 52 -6.97 1.98 10.52
C GLY A 52 -5.81 2.90 10.11
N CYS A 53 -5.12 2.59 9.02
CA CYS A 53 -4.04 3.44 8.50
C CYS A 53 -4.56 4.81 8.06
N LEU A 54 -5.75 4.87 7.47
CA LEU A 54 -6.41 6.13 7.11
C LEU A 54 -6.70 6.99 8.36
N ALA A 55 -7.28 6.38 9.40
CA ALA A 55 -7.59 7.06 10.66
C ALA A 55 -6.33 7.58 11.36
N VAL A 56 -5.23 6.81 11.32
CA VAL A 56 -3.95 7.25 11.89
C VAL A 56 -3.40 8.47 11.17
N LEU A 57 -3.36 8.47 9.82
CA LEU A 57 -2.89 9.64 9.05
C LEU A 57 -3.75 10.89 9.33
N GLN A 58 -5.07 10.73 9.34
CA GLN A 58 -5.98 11.82 9.70
C GLN A 58 -5.76 12.33 11.13
N THR A 59 -5.46 11.44 12.07
CA THR A 59 -5.18 11.80 13.46
C THR A 59 -3.86 12.58 13.55
N ILE A 60 -2.82 12.15 12.83
CA ILE A 60 -1.53 12.84 12.77
C ILE A 60 -1.70 14.27 12.24
N GLU A 61 -2.44 14.46 11.14
CA GLU A 61 -2.74 15.80 10.61
C GLU A 61 -3.50 16.66 11.61
N ARG A 62 -4.59 16.13 12.19
CA ARG A 62 -5.43 16.88 13.14
C ARG A 62 -4.67 17.33 14.38
N ASN A 63 -3.64 16.58 14.78
CA ASN A 63 -2.81 16.91 15.94
C ASN A 63 -1.55 17.71 15.56
N GLY A 64 -1.35 18.06 14.29
CA GLY A 64 -0.18 18.82 13.84
C GLY A 64 1.14 18.04 13.96
N LEU A 65 1.10 16.71 13.89
CA LEU A 65 2.26 15.82 14.07
C LEU A 65 2.92 15.38 12.75
N VAL A 66 2.59 16.05 11.64
CA VAL A 66 3.02 15.67 10.29
C VAL A 66 4.54 15.61 10.17
N SER A 67 5.25 16.65 10.65
CA SER A 67 6.71 16.72 10.57
C SER A 67 7.40 15.59 11.33
N GLN A 68 6.94 15.29 12.55
CA GLN A 68 7.47 14.22 13.39
C GLN A 68 7.24 12.84 12.75
N TYR A 69 6.06 12.65 12.16
CA TYR A 69 5.75 11.43 11.42
C TYR A 69 6.67 11.25 10.21
N LEU A 70 6.90 12.30 9.42
CA LEU A 70 7.75 12.22 8.23
C LEU A 70 9.22 11.90 8.57
N LEU A 71 9.75 12.37 9.71
CA LEU A 71 11.09 12.00 10.17
C LEU A 71 11.27 10.49 10.36
N THR A 72 10.19 9.77 10.69
CA THR A 72 10.22 8.29 10.81
C THR A 72 10.19 7.57 9.46
N LYS A 73 9.86 8.28 8.39
CA LYS A 73 9.75 7.74 7.02
C LYS A 73 10.99 8.00 6.16
N VAL A 74 11.85 8.95 6.55
CA VAL A 74 13.10 9.20 5.82
C VAL A 74 14.03 7.99 6.00
N PRO A 75 14.51 7.35 4.92
CA PRO A 75 15.52 6.32 5.04
C PRO A 75 16.82 6.94 5.59
N ALA A 76 17.49 6.23 6.50
CA ALA A 76 18.69 6.71 7.21
C ALA A 76 19.87 7.16 6.31
N SER A 77 19.78 7.00 5.00
CA SER A 77 20.79 7.42 4.02
C SER A 77 20.75 8.92 3.67
N GLU A 78 19.70 9.65 4.04
CA GLU A 78 19.54 11.08 3.69
C GLU A 78 19.49 12.01 4.92
N SER A 79 19.75 11.48 6.12
CA SER A 79 19.92 12.28 7.35
C SER A 79 21.39 12.62 7.66
N ALA A 80 22.32 12.27 6.78
CA ALA A 80 23.74 12.61 6.90
C ALA A 80 24.09 13.82 6.00
N GLY A 81 23.41 14.93 6.22
CA GLY A 81 23.84 16.23 5.72
C GLY A 81 24.84 16.85 6.69
N SER A 82 26.09 16.96 6.22
CA SER A 82 26.85 18.22 6.26
C SER A 82 26.80 19.03 7.57
N VAL A 83 27.86 18.89 8.38
CA VAL A 83 28.38 19.95 9.25
C VAL A 83 29.75 20.34 8.75
#